data_AF-A0A6L8I4U2-F1
#
_entry.id   AF-A0A6L8I4U2-F1
#
_cell.length_a   1.000
_cell.length_b   1.000
_cell.length_c   1.000
_cell.angle_alpha   90.00
_cell.angle_beta   90.00
_cell.angle_gamma   90.00
#
_symmetry.space_group_name_H-M   'P 1'
#
loop_
_entity.id
_entity.type
_entity.pdbx_description
1 polymer ?
#
loop_
_entity_poly.entity_id
_entity_poly.type
_entity_poly.pdbx_seq_one_letter_code
_entity_poly.pdbx_strand_id
1 'polypeptide(L)'
;MKDRASRADERVGSEGRDVVRIELPREACEVISELCAHLAEIIADSDCGCELCDERLAQAEAWEGVFRGMAETEPGTTHEVVVGQGGFVH
;
A
#
# COMPACT_ATOMS: atom_id res chain seq x y z
N MET A 1 42.20 4.78 15.16
CA MET A 1 41.05 5.20 16.00
C MET A 1 40.43 6.38 15.27
N LYS A 2 39.34 6.18 14.50
CA LYS A 2 37.92 6.33 14.93
C LYS A 2 37.69 7.75 15.49
N ASP A 3 36.84 8.63 14.94
CA ASP A 3 35.50 8.39 14.40
C ASP A 3 35.08 9.34 13.26
N ARG A 4 34.62 8.69 12.19
CA ARG A 4 33.53 9.00 11.26
C ARG A 4 32.59 10.12 11.74
N ALA A 5 32.65 11.27 11.06
CA ALA A 5 31.55 12.22 11.04
C ALA A 5 30.31 11.49 10.50
N SER A 6 29.40 11.13 11.40
CA SER A 6 28.07 10.66 11.05
C SER A 6 27.39 11.75 10.24
N ARG A 7 27.12 11.44 8.97
CA ARG A 7 26.16 12.15 8.14
C ARG A 7 24.87 12.23 8.94
N ALA A 8 24.51 13.45 9.33
CA ALA A 8 23.14 13.79 9.66
C ALA A 8 22.37 13.61 8.35
N ASP A 9 21.79 12.44 8.18
CA ASP A 9 20.80 12.15 7.15
C ASP A 9 19.66 13.15 7.38
N GLU A 10 19.47 14.05 6.41
CA GLU A 10 18.39 15.02 6.38
C GLU A 10 17.07 14.29 6.57
N ARG A 11 16.51 14.37 7.79
CA ARG A 11 15.11 14.07 8.03
C ARG A 11 14.30 15.16 7.34
N VAL A 12 14.11 15.02 6.04
CA VAL A 12 13.10 15.74 5.28
C VAL A 12 11.77 15.40 5.95
N GLY A 13 11.11 16.42 6.49
CA GLY A 13 9.90 16.27 7.28
C GLY A 13 8.79 15.56 6.50
N SER A 14 8.38 14.39 6.98
CA SER A 14 7.11 13.76 6.61
C SER A 14 6.11 14.03 7.73
N GLU A 15 5.42 15.17 7.65
CA GLU A 15 4.25 15.39 8.50
C GLU A 15 3.18 14.36 8.09
N GLY A 16 3.06 13.28 8.88
CA GLY A 16 1.90 12.37 8.89
C GLY A 16 1.80 11.28 7.82
N ARG A 17 2.89 10.92 7.12
CA ARG A 17 2.89 9.82 6.14
C ARG A 17 3.99 8.81 6.46
N ASP A 18 3.60 7.55 6.61
CA ASP A 18 4.50 6.41 6.79
C ASP A 18 4.74 5.75 5.42
N VAL A 19 5.99 5.43 5.10
CA VAL A 19 6.34 4.67 3.90
C VAL A 19 6.52 3.22 4.29
N VAL A 20 5.69 2.34 3.75
CA VAL A 20 5.78 0.89 3.97
C VAL A 20 6.44 0.26 2.75
N ARG A 21 7.50 -0.52 3.00
CA ARG A 21 8.15 -1.34 1.97
C ARG A 21 7.55 -2.74 1.97
N ILE A 22 7.04 -3.15 0.82
CA ILE A 22 6.44 -4.46 0.62
C ILE A 22 7.31 -5.20 -0.39
N GLU A 23 7.97 -6.26 0.08
CA GLU A 23 8.69 -7.18 -0.78
C GLU A 23 7.76 -8.35 -1.11
N LEU A 24 7.54 -8.59 -2.39
CA LEU A 24 6.66 -9.66 -2.84
C LEU A 24 7.47 -10.88 -3.26
N PRO A 25 7.51 -11.93 -2.42
CA PRO A 25 8.07 -13.19 -2.86
C PRO A 25 7.25 -13.71 -4.04
N ARG A 26 7.88 -14.44 -4.95
CA ARG A 26 7.24 -14.97 -6.16
C ARG A 26 5.97 -15.78 -5.89
N GLU A 27 5.94 -16.44 -4.74
CA GLU A 27 4.80 -17.23 -4.25
C GLU A 27 3.60 -16.36 -3.82
N ALA A 28 3.81 -15.07 -3.52
CA ALA A 28 2.77 -14.15 -3.11
C ALA A 28 2.03 -13.48 -4.28
N CYS A 29 2.56 -13.55 -5.51
CA CYS A 29 1.93 -12.92 -6.69
C CYS A 29 0.52 -13.49 -6.97
N GLU A 30 0.33 -14.80 -6.80
CA GLU A 30 -0.99 -15.45 -6.96
C GLU A 30 -1.96 -14.98 -5.86
N VAL A 31 -1.50 -14.92 -4.60
CA VAL A 31 -2.29 -14.45 -3.46
C VAL A 31 -2.72 -13.00 -3.63
N ILE A 32 -1.85 -12.12 -4.15
CA ILE A 32 -2.18 -10.71 -4.40
C ILE A 32 -3.22 -10.56 -5.49
N SER A 33 -3.12 -11.37 -6.55
CA SER A 33 -4.10 -11.36 -7.64
C SER A 33 -5.48 -11.79 -7.13
N GLU A 34 -5.54 -12.81 -6.25
CA GLU A 34 -6.77 -13.24 -5.59
C GLU A 34 -7.35 -12.16 -4.65
N LEU A 35 -6.50 -11.51 -3.84
CA LEU A 35 -6.90 -10.40 -2.98
C LEU A 35 -7.45 -9.21 -3.79
N CYS A 36 -6.80 -8.88 -4.91
CA CYS A 36 -7.22 -7.84 -5.83
C CYS A 36 -8.61 -8.12 -6.41
N ALA A 37 -8.84 -9.36 -6.87
CA ALA A 37 -10.13 -9.79 -7.38
C ALA A 37 -11.22 -9.76 -6.30
N HIS A 38 -10.90 -10.22 -5.09
CA HIS A 38 -11.86 -10.22 -3.98
C HIS A 38 -12.24 -8.80 -3.53
N LEU A 39 -11.29 -7.87 -3.51
CA LEU A 39 -11.58 -6.47 -3.23
C LEU A 39 -12.47 -5.86 -4.32
N ALA A 40 -12.19 -6.15 -5.60
CA ALA A 40 -13.02 -5.67 -6.70
C ALA A 40 -14.48 -6.18 -6.61
N GLU A 41 -14.69 -7.43 -6.20
CA GLU A 41 -16.03 -7.97 -5.94
C GLU A 41 -16.74 -7.26 -4.78
N ILE A 42 -16.05 -7.07 -3.64
CA ILE A 42 -16.60 -6.34 -2.49
C ILE A 42 -16.97 -4.91 -2.88
N ILE A 43 -16.12 -4.24 -3.67
CA ILE A 43 -16.38 -2.88 -4.15
C ILE A 43 -17.62 -2.84 -5.05
N ALA A 44 -17.75 -3.79 -5.97
CA ALA A 44 -18.88 -3.87 -6.89
C ALA A 44 -20.22 -4.18 -6.18
N ASP A 45 -20.19 -4.97 -5.10
CA ASP A 45 -21.38 -5.37 -4.33
C ASP A 45 -21.76 -4.39 -3.21
N SER A 46 -20.89 -3.43 -2.86
CA SER A 46 -21.13 -2.50 -1.76
C SER A 46 -21.93 -1.26 -2.20
N ASP A 47 -23.24 -1.24 -1.89
CA ASP A 47 -24.12 -0.07 -2.09
C ASP A 47 -24.84 0.32 -0.78
N CYS A 48 -24.04 0.62 0.23
CA CYS A 48 -24.50 0.93 1.59
C CYS A 48 -24.93 2.40 1.76
N GLY A 49 -24.40 3.33 0.94
CA GLY A 49 -24.82 4.73 0.85
C GLY A 49 -24.61 5.58 2.11
N CYS A 50 -23.72 5.19 3.03
CA CYS A 50 -23.35 5.99 4.20
C CYS A 50 -21.89 6.42 4.14
N GLU A 51 -21.57 7.58 4.73
CA GLU A 51 -20.21 8.17 4.67
C GLU A 51 -19.10 7.22 5.12
N LEU A 52 -19.34 6.41 6.16
CA LEU A 52 -18.36 5.43 6.65
C LEU A 52 -18.13 4.29 5.64
N CYS A 53 -19.17 3.88 4.91
CA CYS A 53 -19.05 2.89 3.85
C CYS A 53 -18.31 3.48 2.65
N ASP A 54 -18.57 4.73 2.29
CA ASP A 54 -17.91 5.43 1.19
C ASP A 54 -16.41 5.59 1.46
N GLU A 55 -16.03 5.98 2.68
CA GLU A 55 -14.62 6.06 3.11
C GLU A 55 -13.93 4.68 3.04
N ARG A 56 -14.62 3.62 3.47
CA ARG A 56 -14.08 2.25 3.40
C ARG A 56 -13.98 1.73 1.97
N LEU A 57 -14.94 2.10 1.11
CA LEU A 57 -14.95 1.74 -0.30
C LEU A 57 -13.79 2.43 -1.02
N ALA A 58 -13.61 3.73 -0.82
CA ALA A 58 -12.47 4.48 -1.35
C ALA A 58 -11.14 3.88 -0.88
N GLN A 59 -11.07 3.41 0.37
CA GLN A 59 -9.87 2.74 0.87
C GLN A 59 -9.65 1.35 0.26
N ALA A 60 -10.72 0.60 -0.03
CA ALA A 60 -10.64 -0.68 -0.74
C ALA A 60 -10.17 -0.47 -2.18
N GLU A 61 -10.68 0.55 -2.87
CA GLU A 61 -10.25 0.94 -4.22
C GLU A 61 -8.77 1.34 -4.26
N ALA A 62 -8.30 2.11 -3.27
CA ALA A 62 -6.90 2.49 -3.17
C ALA A 62 -5.98 1.26 -3.01
N TRP A 63 -6.35 0.31 -2.15
CA TRP A 63 -5.59 -0.93 -1.98
C TRP A 63 -5.65 -1.83 -3.22
N GLU A 64 -6.80 -1.93 -3.88
CA GLU A 64 -6.96 -2.69 -5.13
C GLU A 64 -6.01 -2.15 -6.20
N GLY A 65 -5.91 -0.83 -6.36
CA GLY A 65 -4.96 -0.20 -7.27
C GLY A 65 -3.49 -0.51 -6.94
N VAL A 66 -3.13 -0.51 -5.66
CA VAL A 66 -1.78 -0.92 -5.20
C VAL A 66 -1.49 -2.37 -5.55
N PHE A 67 -2.41 -3.29 -5.23
CA PHE A 67 -2.23 -4.72 -5.48
C PHE A 67 -2.20 -5.05 -6.98
N ARG A 68 -3.02 -4.39 -7.78
CA ARG A 68 -2.98 -4.50 -9.23
C ARG A 68 -1.65 -4.04 -9.79
N GLY A 69 -1.17 -2.86 -9.38
CA GLY A 69 0.13 -2.35 -9.78
C GLY A 69 1.28 -3.28 -9.38
N MET A 70 1.20 -3.90 -8.20
CA MET A 70 2.15 -4.92 -7.76
C MET A 70 2.13 -6.18 -8.64
N ALA A 71 0.93 -6.70 -8.97
CA ALA A 71 0.76 -7.89 -9.80
C ALA A 71 1.30 -7.72 -11.23
N GLU A 72 1.38 -6.49 -11.73
CA GLU A 72 1.94 -6.15 -13.05
C GLU A 72 3.48 -6.07 -13.07
N THR A 73 4.15 -6.17 -11.92
CA THR A 73 5.63 -6.10 -11.84
C THR A 73 6.31 -7.46 -11.77
N GLU A 74 7.64 -7.45 -11.99
CA GLU A 74 8.44 -8.67 -11.88
C GLU A 74 8.46 -9.21 -10.42
N PRO A 75 8.30 -10.53 -10.22
CA PRO A 75 8.40 -11.13 -8.90
C PRO A 75 9.73 -10.81 -8.19
N GLY A 76 9.67 -10.52 -6.88
CA GLY A 76 10.84 -10.07 -6.11
C GLY A 76 11.09 -8.57 -6.17
N THR A 77 10.25 -7.80 -6.87
CA THR A 77 10.27 -6.34 -6.81
C THR A 77 9.87 -5.86 -5.41
N THR A 78 10.62 -4.90 -4.88
CA THR A 78 10.24 -4.18 -3.66
C THR A 78 9.42 -2.95 -4.04
N HIS A 79 8.24 -2.82 -3.43
CA HIS A 79 7.34 -1.71 -3.64
C HIS A 79 7.36 -0.77 -2.43
N GLU A 80 7.36 0.53 -2.70
CA GLU A 80 7.15 1.56 -1.68
C GLU A 80 5.71 2.06 -1.76
N VAL A 81 4.95 1.87 -0.69
CA VAL A 81 3.57 2.33 -0.57
C VAL A 81 3.52 3.43 0.48
N VAL A 82 2.88 4.54 0.13
CA VAL A 82 2.68 5.66 1.05
C VAL A 82 1.36 5.43 1.80
N VAL A 83 1.45 5.34 3.11
CA VAL A 83 0.33 5.09 4.00
C VAL A 83 0.14 6.31 4.90
N GLY A 84 -1.06 6.88 4.89
CA GLY A 84 -1.49 7.93 5.81
C GLY A 84 -1.77 7.41 7.21
N GLN A 85 -1.98 8.33 8.14
CA GLN A 85 -2.34 7.99 9.52
C GLN A 85 -3.62 7.15 9.57
N GLY A 86 -3.57 6.03 10.30
CA GLY A 86 -4.70 5.10 10.43
C GLY A 86 -4.71 3.94 9.43
N GLY A 87 -3.68 3.81 8.58
CA GLY A 87 -3.57 2.69 7.62
C GLY A 87 -4.22 2.97 6.27
N PHE A 88 -4.58 4.22 6.00
CA PHE A 88 -5.14 4.65 4.72
C PHE A 88 -4.05 4.77 3.66
N VAL A 89 -4.37 4.48 2.40
CA VAL A 89 -3.42 4.52 1.28
C VAL A 89 -3.76 5.74 0.44
N HIS A 90 -2.74 6.49 0.03
CA HIS A 90 -2.87 7.74 -0.72
C HIS A 90 -2.27 7.65 -2.12
#